data_AF-A0AAW4EPC8-F1
#
_entry.id   AF-A0AAW4EPC8-F1
#
_cell.length_a   1.000
_cell.length_b   1.000
_cell.length_c   1.000
_cell.angle_alpha   90.00
_cell.angle_beta   90.00
_cell.angle_gamma   90.00
#
_symmetry.space_group_name_H-M   'P 1'
#
loop_
_entity.id
_entity.type
_entity.pdbx_description
1 polymer ?
#
loop_
_entity_poly.entity_id
_entity_poly.type
_entity_poly.pdbx_seq_one_letter_code
_entity_poly.pdbx_strand_id
1 'polypeptide(L)'
;MAFDPSATSLAGTGAAYQEHPAPAALRGAFGQLWQSQLDADASGSITVLPDGCVDILWRNGVLFAVGPDRVAAHPQLAPGAQVLGARFQPGQAQAALGISLADMLGQAIPLAELKGRWAKDVADAVGDAPPHRRMQRLATLLHPHMGQPTDDLAARRAKALFHGLAEGSSIDALAEHLDLHPRSLRRLSQQQFGYGAKTLQRILRLQRFLRGCRSDATLAMAARAADAGYADQAHLSRDARELAGMTATALWLQWTR
;
A
#
# COMPACT_ATOMS: atom_id res chain seq x y z
N MET A 1 13.43 -25.31 1.00
CA MET A 1 13.99 -24.45 -0.04
C MET A 1 13.84 -23.02 0.46
N ALA A 2 14.94 -22.29 0.66
CA ALA A 2 14.88 -20.92 1.19
C ALA A 2 14.24 -19.98 0.16
N PHE A 3 13.35 -19.09 0.59
CA PHE A 3 12.74 -18.07 -0.26
C PHE A 3 13.83 -17.16 -0.83
N ASP A 4 13.93 -17.08 -2.17
CA ASP A 4 14.82 -16.15 -2.86
C ASP A 4 14.03 -14.91 -3.33
N PRO A 5 14.09 -13.79 -2.60
CA PRO A 5 13.39 -12.56 -2.97
C PRO A 5 13.86 -11.98 -4.32
N SER A 6 15.03 -12.37 -4.83
CA SER A 6 15.53 -11.89 -6.13
C SER A 6 14.85 -12.55 -7.33
N ALA A 7 14.17 -13.68 -7.12
CA ALA A 7 13.44 -14.43 -8.14
C ALA A 7 11.94 -14.04 -8.24
N THR A 8 11.47 -13.12 -7.40
CA THR A 8 10.08 -12.63 -7.42
C THR A 8 9.94 -11.32 -8.17
N SER A 9 8.82 -11.11 -8.86
CA SER A 9 8.52 -9.80 -9.45
C SER A 9 8.00 -8.83 -8.37
N LEU A 10 8.37 -7.54 -8.45
CA LEU A 10 7.82 -6.53 -7.55
C LEU A 10 6.40 -6.15 -8.00
N ALA A 11 5.44 -6.21 -7.08
CA ALA A 11 4.13 -5.64 -7.32
C ALA A 11 4.25 -4.14 -7.60
N GLY A 12 3.40 -3.60 -8.46
CA GLY A 12 3.45 -2.19 -8.82
C GLY A 12 4.45 -1.84 -9.93
N THR A 13 5.06 -2.84 -10.56
CA THR A 13 6.03 -2.69 -11.66
C THR A 13 5.60 -3.48 -12.90
N GLY A 14 6.20 -3.16 -14.05
CA GLY A 14 5.92 -3.82 -15.34
C GLY A 14 4.64 -3.35 -16.05
N ALA A 15 4.55 -3.70 -17.34
CA ALA A 15 3.49 -3.23 -18.25
C ALA A 15 2.08 -3.73 -17.89
N ALA A 16 1.99 -4.81 -17.14
CA ALA A 16 0.72 -5.44 -16.76
C ALA A 16 0.11 -4.87 -15.46
N TYR A 17 0.78 -3.91 -14.82
CA TYR A 17 0.27 -3.14 -13.69
C TYR A 17 -0.15 -1.73 -14.14
N GLN A 18 -1.36 -1.31 -13.75
CA GLN A 18 -1.90 0.00 -14.11
C GLN A 18 -2.59 0.64 -12.90
N GLU A 19 -2.31 1.92 -12.65
CA GLU A 19 -2.98 2.73 -11.65
C GLU A 19 -3.75 3.87 -12.32
N HIS A 20 -4.92 4.18 -11.77
CA HIS A 20 -5.73 5.31 -12.18
C HIS A 20 -6.27 6.03 -10.94
N PRO A 21 -6.44 7.38 -10.99
CA PRO A 21 -7.11 8.09 -9.92
C PRO A 21 -8.50 7.53 -9.66
N ALA A 22 -8.90 7.48 -8.39
CA ALA A 22 -10.27 7.06 -8.07
C ALA A 22 -11.31 7.98 -8.73
N PRO A 23 -12.45 7.43 -9.21
CA PRO A 23 -13.58 8.21 -9.71
C PRO A 23 -14.04 9.23 -8.67
N ALA A 24 -14.66 10.33 -9.11
CA ALA A 24 -15.04 11.44 -8.23
C ALA A 24 -15.86 10.99 -7.00
N ALA A 25 -16.79 10.04 -7.20
CA ALA A 25 -17.62 9.48 -6.14
C ALA A 25 -16.84 8.70 -5.05
N LEU A 26 -15.62 8.23 -5.34
CA LEU A 26 -14.79 7.48 -4.39
C LEU A 26 -13.61 8.28 -3.85
N ARG A 27 -13.26 9.43 -4.46
CA ARG A 27 -11.98 10.11 -4.24
C ARG A 27 -11.72 10.56 -2.80
N GLY A 28 -12.80 10.74 -2.02
CA GLY A 28 -12.71 11.03 -0.60
C GLY A 28 -12.16 9.85 0.21
N ALA A 29 -12.61 8.63 -0.08
CA ALA A 29 -12.21 7.42 0.63
C ALA A 29 -11.01 6.72 -0.01
N PHE A 30 -10.94 6.68 -1.35
CA PHE A 30 -9.91 5.99 -2.13
C PHE A 30 -9.08 6.98 -2.94
N GLY A 31 -7.76 6.82 -2.94
CA GLY A 31 -6.86 7.65 -3.75
C GLY A 31 -6.72 7.12 -5.18
N GLN A 32 -6.63 5.80 -5.31
CA GLN A 32 -6.32 5.14 -6.55
C GLN A 32 -7.17 3.87 -6.71
N LEU A 33 -7.46 3.53 -7.96
CA LEU A 33 -7.82 2.19 -8.37
C LEU A 33 -6.63 1.62 -9.17
N TRP A 34 -6.36 0.34 -9.04
CA TRP A 34 -5.26 -0.30 -9.73
C TRP A 34 -5.62 -1.70 -10.19
N GLN A 35 -5.00 -2.16 -11.27
CA GLN A 35 -5.15 -3.52 -11.74
C GLN A 35 -3.80 -4.13 -12.06
N SER A 36 -3.68 -5.43 -11.85
CA SER A 36 -2.54 -6.25 -12.23
C SER A 36 -3.02 -7.48 -12.97
N GLN A 37 -2.37 -7.79 -14.07
CA GLN A 37 -2.56 -9.03 -14.82
C GLN A 37 -1.25 -9.80 -14.81
N LEU A 38 -1.23 -11.00 -14.22
CA LEU A 38 -0.04 -11.86 -14.34
C LEU A 38 -0.02 -12.51 -15.71
N ASP A 39 1.19 -12.73 -16.23
CA ASP A 39 1.40 -13.53 -17.43
C ASP A 39 1.02 -14.99 -17.16
N ALA A 40 0.65 -15.71 -18.22
CA ALA A 40 0.21 -17.10 -18.12
C ALA A 40 1.34 -18.08 -17.75
N ASP A 41 2.59 -17.68 -17.95
CA ASP A 41 3.81 -18.42 -17.62
C ASP A 41 4.52 -17.85 -16.38
N ALA A 42 3.95 -16.85 -15.71
CA ALA A 42 4.52 -16.27 -14.51
C ALA A 42 4.63 -17.33 -13.39
N SER A 43 5.72 -17.27 -12.61
CA SER A 43 5.95 -18.17 -11.46
C SER A 43 4.92 -17.99 -10.34
N GLY A 44 4.10 -16.93 -10.38
CA GLY A 44 3.08 -16.62 -9.38
C GLY A 44 3.60 -15.99 -8.10
N SER A 45 4.92 -15.90 -7.91
CA SER A 45 5.54 -15.35 -6.71
C SER A 45 5.83 -13.86 -6.88
N ILE A 46 5.04 -13.03 -6.20
CA ILE A 46 5.17 -11.56 -6.23
C ILE A 46 5.63 -11.05 -4.88
N THR A 47 6.43 -9.99 -4.88
CA THR A 47 6.81 -9.23 -3.69
C THR A 47 6.07 -7.91 -3.65
N VAL A 48 5.23 -7.72 -2.63
CA VAL A 48 4.51 -6.47 -2.37
C VAL A 48 5.29 -5.70 -1.31
N LEU A 49 5.77 -4.50 -1.66
CA LEU A 49 6.51 -3.65 -0.73
C LEU A 49 5.56 -2.87 0.17
N PRO A 50 5.92 -2.65 1.45
CA PRO A 50 5.08 -1.85 2.34
C PRO A 50 5.06 -0.40 1.87
N ASP A 51 3.86 0.20 1.82
CA ASP A 51 3.65 1.59 1.38
C ASP A 51 2.84 2.43 2.39
N GLY A 52 2.38 1.81 3.48
CA GLY A 52 1.55 2.45 4.50
C GLY A 52 0.09 2.64 4.12
N CYS A 53 -0.37 1.97 3.06
CA CYS A 53 -1.75 1.99 2.61
C CYS A 53 -2.48 0.69 2.99
N VAL A 54 -3.80 0.74 2.83
CA VAL A 54 -4.69 -0.42 2.88
C VAL A 54 -5.43 -0.47 1.57
N ASP A 55 -5.57 -1.66 1.01
CA ASP A 55 -6.23 -1.92 -0.25
C ASP A 55 -7.45 -2.82 -0.03
N ILE A 56 -8.53 -2.56 -0.78
CA ILE A 56 -9.57 -3.56 -1.04
C ILE A 56 -9.23 -4.19 -2.38
N LEU A 57 -8.87 -5.47 -2.39
CA LEU A 57 -8.59 -6.20 -3.61
C LEU A 57 -9.69 -7.19 -3.95
N TRP A 58 -9.93 -7.38 -5.24
CA TRP A 58 -10.67 -8.49 -5.80
C TRP A 58 -9.70 -9.43 -6.51
N ARG A 59 -9.78 -10.72 -6.20
CA ARG A 59 -9.01 -11.78 -6.85
C ARG A 59 -9.74 -13.10 -6.72
N ASN A 60 -9.85 -13.84 -7.82
CA ASN A 60 -10.44 -15.19 -7.86
C ASN A 60 -11.84 -15.26 -7.22
N GLY A 61 -12.71 -14.28 -7.51
CA GLY A 61 -14.08 -14.25 -6.99
C GLY A 61 -14.19 -13.89 -5.51
N VAL A 62 -13.14 -13.39 -4.88
CA VAL A 62 -13.15 -13.02 -3.46
C VAL A 62 -12.60 -11.60 -3.29
N LEU A 63 -13.26 -10.83 -2.42
CA LEU A 63 -12.75 -9.55 -1.93
C LEU A 63 -11.90 -9.75 -0.68
N PHE A 64 -10.79 -9.02 -0.59
CA PHE A 64 -9.93 -9.00 0.59
C PHE A 64 -9.63 -7.56 1.00
N ALA A 65 -9.51 -7.33 2.31
CA ALA A 65 -8.81 -6.19 2.84
C ALA A 65 -7.35 -6.61 3.11
N VAL A 66 -6.40 -5.87 2.56
CA VAL A 66 -4.96 -6.16 2.61
C VAL A 66 -4.17 -4.94 3.02
N GLY A 67 -3.07 -5.19 3.72
CA GLY A 67 -2.31 -4.15 4.38
C GLY A 67 -3.00 -3.64 5.66
N PRO A 68 -2.32 -2.79 6.44
CA PRO A 68 -0.99 -2.27 6.15
C PRO A 68 0.10 -3.29 6.45
N ASP A 69 1.14 -3.32 5.62
CA ASP A 69 2.29 -4.20 5.80
C ASP A 69 3.45 -3.47 6.48
N ARG A 70 4.14 -4.17 7.39
CA ARG A 70 5.35 -3.64 8.04
C ARG A 70 6.63 -3.98 7.25
N VAL A 71 6.60 -5.11 6.55
CA VAL A 71 7.69 -5.65 5.73
C VAL A 71 7.06 -6.23 4.46
N ALA A 72 7.87 -6.56 3.47
CA ALA A 72 7.38 -7.12 2.21
C ALA A 72 6.52 -8.36 2.44
N ALA A 73 5.38 -8.39 1.75
CA ALA A 73 4.51 -9.55 1.67
C ALA A 73 4.78 -10.33 0.38
N HIS A 74 4.61 -11.65 0.45
CA HIS A 74 4.91 -12.56 -0.66
C HIS A 74 3.68 -13.40 -1.04
N PRO A 75 2.60 -12.78 -1.54
CA PRO A 75 1.41 -13.52 -1.95
C PRO A 75 1.74 -14.45 -3.11
N GLN A 76 1.17 -15.64 -3.07
CA GLN A 76 1.15 -16.56 -4.20
C GLN A 76 -0.09 -16.27 -5.06
N LEU A 77 0.14 -16.06 -6.35
CA LEU A 77 -0.90 -15.84 -7.34
C LEU A 77 -0.85 -16.95 -8.38
N ALA A 78 -2.01 -17.37 -8.87
CA ALA A 78 -2.05 -18.30 -10.00
C ALA A 78 -1.47 -17.62 -11.26
N PRO A 79 -0.81 -18.36 -12.15
CA PRO A 79 -0.47 -17.85 -13.47
C PRO A 79 -1.72 -17.32 -14.19
N GLY A 80 -1.61 -16.20 -14.89
CA GLY A 80 -2.77 -15.55 -15.52
C GLY A 80 -3.74 -14.86 -14.55
N ALA A 81 -3.43 -14.76 -13.25
CA ALA A 81 -4.32 -14.13 -12.29
C ALA A 81 -4.53 -12.64 -12.59
N GLN A 82 -5.80 -12.22 -12.58
CA GLN A 82 -6.20 -10.82 -12.56
C GLN A 82 -6.44 -10.39 -11.10
N VAL A 83 -5.82 -9.27 -10.71
CA VAL A 83 -6.05 -8.62 -9.42
C VAL A 83 -6.52 -7.20 -9.69
N LEU A 84 -7.62 -6.81 -9.04
CA LEU A 84 -8.15 -5.45 -9.07
C LEU A 84 -8.08 -4.90 -7.66
N GLY A 85 -7.73 -3.63 -7.49
CA GLY A 85 -7.60 -3.02 -6.18
C GLY A 85 -8.12 -1.60 -6.12
N ALA A 86 -8.58 -1.23 -4.92
CA ALA A 86 -8.93 0.13 -4.54
C ALA A 86 -8.14 0.51 -3.29
N ARG A 87 -7.27 1.51 -3.42
CA ARG A 87 -6.38 1.97 -2.36
C ARG A 87 -7.02 3.07 -1.54
N PHE A 88 -7.17 2.85 -0.24
CA PHE A 88 -7.68 3.88 0.66
C PHE A 88 -6.75 5.09 0.68
N GLN A 89 -7.33 6.28 0.78
CA GLN A 89 -6.58 7.45 1.22
C GLN A 89 -6.08 7.21 2.66
N PRO A 90 -4.92 7.79 3.02
CA PRO A 90 -4.43 7.74 4.40
C PRO A 90 -5.50 8.20 5.41
N GLY A 91 -5.74 7.40 6.44
CA GLY A 91 -6.73 7.67 7.49
C GLY A 91 -8.18 7.26 7.19
N GLN A 92 -8.47 6.64 6.05
CA GLN A 92 -9.84 6.24 5.69
C GLN A 92 -10.15 4.77 5.99
N ALA A 93 -9.16 3.90 5.92
CA ALA A 93 -9.35 2.45 5.99
C ALA A 93 -9.94 1.97 7.32
N GLN A 94 -9.49 2.52 8.45
CA GLN A 94 -9.92 2.09 9.78
C GLN A 94 -11.43 2.25 9.96
N ALA A 95 -11.98 3.41 9.62
CA ALA A 95 -13.41 3.69 9.71
C ALA A 95 -14.22 2.85 8.71
N ALA A 96 -13.74 2.72 7.47
CA ALA A 96 -14.41 1.93 6.44
C ALA A 96 -14.49 0.44 6.79
N LEU A 97 -13.43 -0.13 7.40
CA LEU A 97 -13.37 -1.53 7.77
C LEU A 97 -14.08 -1.81 9.10
N GLY A 98 -13.99 -0.89 10.06
CA GLY A 98 -14.58 -1.04 11.40
C GLY A 98 -13.75 -1.91 12.35
N ILE A 99 -12.47 -2.13 12.04
CA ILE A 99 -11.54 -2.90 12.87
C ILE A 99 -10.25 -2.12 13.13
N SER A 100 -9.46 -2.56 14.10
CA SER A 100 -8.11 -2.04 14.32
C SER A 100 -7.20 -2.49 13.18
N LEU A 101 -6.48 -1.54 12.56
CA LEU A 101 -5.50 -1.90 11.53
C LEU A 101 -4.28 -2.64 12.10
N ALA A 102 -4.07 -2.61 13.42
CA ALA A 102 -3.05 -3.42 14.07
C ALA A 102 -3.38 -4.92 14.00
N ASP A 103 -4.66 -5.27 13.97
CA ASP A 103 -5.12 -6.67 13.90
C ASP A 103 -5.00 -7.25 12.49
N MET A 104 -4.79 -6.39 11.49
CA MET A 104 -4.64 -6.77 10.08
C MET A 104 -3.18 -6.90 9.61
N LEU A 105 -2.21 -6.54 10.45
CA LEU A 105 -0.81 -6.41 10.02
C LEU A 105 -0.29 -7.71 9.38
N GLY A 106 0.15 -7.61 8.12
CA GLY A 106 0.69 -8.75 7.37
C GLY A 106 -0.35 -9.78 6.96
N GLN A 107 -1.65 -9.46 7.01
CA GLN A 107 -2.74 -10.37 6.68
C GLN A 107 -3.54 -9.88 5.47
N ALA A 108 -4.05 -10.85 4.71
CA ALA A 108 -5.11 -10.64 3.73
C ALA A 108 -6.41 -11.20 4.29
N ILE A 109 -7.29 -10.33 4.78
CA ILE A 109 -8.55 -10.74 5.41
C ILE A 109 -9.63 -10.79 4.34
N PRO A 110 -10.32 -11.94 4.13
CA PRO A 110 -11.50 -11.98 3.29
C PRO A 110 -12.52 -10.95 3.77
N LEU A 111 -12.93 -10.02 2.90
CA LEU A 111 -13.79 -8.90 3.29
C LEU A 111 -15.16 -9.37 3.78
N ALA A 112 -15.59 -10.59 3.38
CA ALA A 112 -16.80 -11.24 3.89
C ALA A 112 -16.75 -11.56 5.39
N GLU A 113 -15.58 -11.68 6.01
CA GLU A 113 -15.45 -11.82 7.46
C GLU A 113 -15.81 -10.52 8.20
N LEU A 114 -15.61 -9.38 7.54
CA LEU A 114 -15.87 -8.05 8.10
C LEU A 114 -17.24 -7.50 7.70
N LYS A 115 -17.68 -7.79 6.48
CA LYS A 115 -18.87 -7.18 5.86
C LYS A 115 -19.92 -8.19 5.38
N GLY A 116 -19.73 -9.47 5.72
CA GLY A 116 -20.72 -10.52 5.53
C GLY A 116 -21.15 -10.72 4.07
N ARG A 117 -22.46 -10.85 3.89
CA ARG A 117 -23.09 -11.19 2.61
C ARG A 117 -22.82 -10.16 1.51
N TRP A 118 -22.83 -8.87 1.87
CA TRP A 118 -22.57 -7.79 0.91
C TRP A 118 -21.24 -7.98 0.18
N ALA A 119 -20.16 -8.29 0.90
CA ALA A 119 -18.84 -8.46 0.26
C ALA A 119 -18.79 -9.67 -0.69
N LYS A 120 -19.55 -10.74 -0.41
CA LYS A 120 -19.67 -11.89 -1.32
C LYS A 120 -20.43 -11.48 -2.59
N ASP A 121 -21.57 -10.81 -2.44
CA ASP A 121 -22.37 -10.37 -3.58
C ASP A 121 -21.60 -9.38 -4.48
N VAL A 122 -20.78 -8.51 -3.89
CA VAL A 122 -19.89 -7.64 -4.67
C VAL A 122 -18.82 -8.45 -5.39
N ALA A 123 -18.19 -9.42 -4.73
CA ALA A 123 -17.15 -10.24 -5.33
C ALA A 123 -17.69 -11.06 -6.53
N ASP A 124 -18.88 -11.64 -6.39
CA ASP A 124 -19.57 -12.39 -7.44
C ASP A 124 -19.93 -11.46 -8.61
N ALA A 125 -20.56 -10.31 -8.32
CA ALA A 125 -20.96 -9.34 -9.35
C ALA A 125 -19.79 -8.74 -10.13
N VAL A 126 -18.61 -8.61 -9.50
CA VAL A 126 -17.37 -8.24 -10.19
C VAL A 126 -16.86 -9.39 -11.07
N GLY A 127 -16.92 -10.63 -10.60
CA GLY A 127 -16.51 -11.82 -11.37
C GLY A 127 -17.36 -12.05 -12.62
N ASP A 128 -18.67 -11.87 -12.50
CA ASP A 128 -19.67 -12.04 -13.57
C ASP A 128 -19.59 -10.96 -14.65
N ALA A 129 -18.97 -9.80 -14.35
CA ALA A 129 -18.78 -8.75 -15.34
C ALA A 129 -17.70 -9.14 -16.37
N PRO A 130 -17.85 -8.71 -17.64
CA PRO A 130 -16.79 -8.84 -18.64
C PRO A 130 -15.47 -8.24 -18.14
N PRO A 131 -14.29 -8.83 -18.45
CA PRO A 131 -13.01 -8.39 -17.89
C PRO A 131 -12.75 -6.88 -17.93
N HIS A 132 -13.07 -6.23 -19.05
CA HIS A 132 -12.89 -4.79 -19.26
C HIS A 132 -13.83 -3.89 -18.43
N ARG A 133 -14.89 -4.45 -17.82
CA ARG A 133 -15.85 -3.73 -16.96
C ARG A 133 -15.64 -3.99 -15.47
N ARG A 134 -14.83 -4.97 -15.09
CA ARG A 134 -14.71 -5.41 -13.69
C ARG A 134 -14.24 -4.28 -12.76
N MET A 135 -13.25 -3.49 -13.18
CA MET A 135 -12.77 -2.35 -12.39
C MET A 135 -13.86 -1.30 -12.17
N GLN A 136 -14.62 -0.96 -13.22
CA GLN A 136 -15.75 -0.04 -13.11
C GLN A 136 -16.83 -0.60 -12.17
N ARG A 137 -17.14 -1.90 -12.29
CA ARG A 137 -18.12 -2.58 -11.44
C ARG A 137 -17.67 -2.57 -9.97
N LEU A 138 -16.41 -2.88 -9.69
CA LEU A 138 -15.82 -2.81 -8.36
C LEU A 138 -15.99 -1.41 -7.77
N ALA A 139 -15.61 -0.37 -8.51
CA ALA A 139 -15.72 1.01 -8.06
C ALA A 139 -17.18 1.41 -7.73
N THR A 140 -18.12 1.07 -8.60
CA THR A 140 -19.55 1.35 -8.37
C THR A 140 -20.07 0.66 -7.11
N LEU A 141 -19.67 -0.59 -6.88
CA LEU A 141 -20.19 -1.39 -5.76
C LEU A 141 -19.53 -1.08 -4.42
N LEU A 142 -18.29 -0.58 -4.41
CA LEU A 142 -17.64 -0.10 -3.18
C LEU A 142 -18.23 1.23 -2.69
N HIS A 143 -18.76 2.07 -3.58
CA HIS A 143 -19.18 3.43 -3.25
C HIS A 143 -20.18 3.54 -2.07
N PRO A 144 -21.28 2.75 -2.03
CA PRO A 144 -22.28 2.92 -0.98
C PRO A 144 -21.81 2.50 0.42
N HIS A 145 -20.83 1.60 0.51
CA HIS A 145 -20.42 0.99 1.80
C HIS A 145 -19.03 1.41 2.27
N MET A 146 -18.15 1.81 1.35
CA MET A 146 -16.76 2.14 1.65
C MET A 146 -16.29 3.42 0.96
N GLY A 147 -17.11 4.02 0.08
CA GLY A 147 -16.75 5.22 -0.69
C GLY A 147 -16.99 6.54 0.03
N GLN A 148 -17.68 6.52 1.18
CA GLN A 148 -17.95 7.73 1.95
C GLN A 148 -16.73 8.10 2.79
N PRO A 149 -16.14 9.30 2.60
CA PRO A 149 -14.99 9.72 3.38
C PRO A 149 -15.36 9.93 4.85
N THR A 150 -14.45 9.53 5.73
CA THR A 150 -14.40 10.01 7.11
C THR A 150 -13.63 11.33 7.13
N ASP A 151 -14.28 12.38 7.63
CA ASP A 151 -13.68 13.72 7.79
C ASP A 151 -13.72 14.17 9.25
N ASP A 152 -13.32 13.27 10.16
CA ASP A 152 -13.05 13.65 11.54
C ASP A 152 -11.61 14.18 11.71
N LEU A 153 -11.33 14.72 12.90
CA LEU A 153 -10.01 15.28 13.21
C LEU A 153 -8.90 14.22 13.13
N ALA A 154 -9.17 12.96 13.47
CA ALA A 154 -8.19 11.90 13.43
C ALA A 154 -7.82 11.53 11.99
N ALA A 155 -8.81 11.43 11.09
CA ALA A 155 -8.61 11.17 9.67
C ALA A 155 -7.80 12.30 9.01
N ARG A 156 -8.13 13.57 9.30
CA ARG A 156 -7.36 14.72 8.80
C ARG A 156 -5.91 14.72 9.29
N ARG A 157 -5.69 14.47 10.58
CA ARG A 157 -4.34 14.39 11.17
C ARG A 157 -3.55 13.21 10.62
N ALA A 158 -4.18 12.06 10.40
CA ALA A 158 -3.55 10.88 9.79
C ALA A 158 -3.11 11.18 8.35
N LYS A 159 -3.98 11.83 7.56
CA LYS A 159 -3.64 12.28 6.22
C LYS A 159 -2.44 13.23 6.21
N ALA A 160 -2.45 14.24 7.07
CA ALA A 160 -1.33 15.19 7.19
C ALA A 160 -0.03 14.51 7.66
N LEU A 161 -0.11 13.60 8.65
CA LEU A 161 1.02 12.79 9.11
C LEU A 161 1.64 11.97 7.97
N PHE A 162 0.80 11.26 7.20
CA PHE A 162 1.26 10.45 6.09
C PHE A 162 1.97 11.29 5.03
N HIS A 163 1.33 12.36 4.55
CA HIS A 163 1.92 13.20 3.50
C HIS A 163 3.20 13.90 3.96
N GLY A 164 3.23 14.47 5.17
CA GLY A 164 4.43 15.10 5.71
C GLY A 164 5.59 14.12 5.84
N LEU A 165 5.35 12.90 6.34
CA LEU A 165 6.38 11.86 6.39
C LEU A 165 6.82 11.40 4.99
N ALA A 166 5.89 11.32 4.03
CA ALA A 166 6.18 10.96 2.64
C ALA A 166 7.04 12.02 1.93
N GLU A 167 6.90 13.28 2.32
CA GLU A 167 7.66 14.44 1.82
C GLU A 167 8.99 14.66 2.56
N GLY A 168 9.11 14.23 3.82
CA GLY A 168 10.39 14.18 4.54
C GLY A 168 10.44 14.92 5.85
N SER A 169 9.31 15.43 6.31
CA SER A 169 9.20 16.04 7.62
C SER A 169 9.64 15.08 8.73
N SER A 170 10.26 15.63 9.77
CA SER A 170 10.57 14.87 10.97
C SER A 170 9.29 14.59 11.76
N ILE A 171 9.33 13.54 12.60
CA ILE A 171 8.21 13.22 13.48
C ILE A 171 7.95 14.37 14.46
N ASP A 172 9.00 15.04 14.95
CA ASP A 172 8.88 16.14 15.90
C ASP A 172 8.23 17.38 15.27
N ALA A 173 8.62 17.73 14.04
CA ALA A 173 8.00 18.84 13.30
C ALA A 173 6.51 18.56 13.03
N LEU A 174 6.15 17.31 12.71
CA LEU A 174 4.75 16.93 12.52
C LEU A 174 3.99 16.88 13.84
N ALA A 175 4.62 16.50 14.94
CA ALA A 175 4.02 16.53 16.27
C ALA A 175 3.62 17.97 16.65
N GLU A 176 4.52 18.92 16.43
CA GLU A 176 4.27 20.35 16.63
C GLU A 176 3.18 20.88 15.69
N HIS A 177 3.31 20.64 14.38
CA HIS A 177 2.36 21.12 13.37
C HIS A 177 0.93 20.58 13.59
N LEU A 178 0.80 19.34 14.05
CA LEU A 178 -0.50 18.70 14.30
C LEU A 178 -1.06 18.98 15.71
N ASP A 179 -0.33 19.73 16.54
CA ASP A 179 -0.62 19.98 17.95
C ASP A 179 -0.85 18.66 18.72
N LEU A 180 0.14 17.77 18.66
CA LEU A 180 0.13 16.46 19.30
C LEU A 180 1.41 16.22 20.08
N HIS A 181 1.27 15.85 21.35
CA HIS A 181 2.40 15.26 22.07
C HIS A 181 2.90 13.96 21.41
N PRO A 182 4.18 13.57 21.58
CA PRO A 182 4.75 12.37 20.96
C PRO A 182 3.95 11.07 21.22
N ARG A 183 3.39 10.91 22.42
CA ARG A 183 2.54 9.75 22.76
C ARG A 183 1.22 9.75 21.97
N SER A 184 0.60 10.90 21.80
CA SER A 184 -0.66 11.06 21.05
C SER A 184 -0.45 10.80 19.56
N LEU A 185 0.67 11.30 18.99
CA LEU A 185 1.03 11.04 17.60
C LEU A 185 1.35 9.57 17.35
N ARG A 186 2.06 8.91 18.28
CA ARG A 186 2.28 7.45 18.23
C ARG A 186 0.96 6.69 18.21
N ARG A 187 0.03 7.03 19.11
CA ARG A 187 -1.29 6.38 19.19
C ARG A 187 -2.12 6.61 17.94
N LEU A 188 -2.16 7.85 17.43
CA LEU A 188 -2.83 8.17 16.17
C LEU A 188 -2.28 7.30 15.04
N SER A 189 -0.96 7.21 14.92
CA SER A 189 -0.33 6.38 13.88
C SER A 189 -0.68 4.90 14.04
N GLN A 190 -0.65 4.36 15.26
CA GLN A 190 -1.01 2.97 15.51
C GLN A 190 -2.46 2.67 15.13
N GLN A 191 -3.38 3.58 15.45
CA GLN A 191 -4.79 3.43 15.11
C GLN A 191 -5.02 3.48 13.60
N GLN A 192 -4.34 4.40 12.90
CA GLN A 192 -4.62 4.74 11.50
C GLN A 192 -3.74 4.03 10.48
N PHE A 193 -2.65 3.39 10.92
CA PHE A 193 -1.70 2.68 10.06
C PHE A 193 -1.23 1.34 10.66
N GLY A 194 -1.79 0.91 11.79
CA GLY A 194 -1.43 -0.36 12.47
C GLY A 194 -0.12 -0.33 13.25
N TYR A 195 0.76 0.65 13.01
CA TYR A 195 2.06 0.77 13.70
C TYR A 195 2.41 2.23 14.03
N GLY A 196 3.42 2.41 14.89
CA GLY A 196 3.85 3.75 15.32
C GLY A 196 4.51 4.56 14.21
N ALA A 197 4.54 5.89 14.38
CA ALA A 197 4.99 6.84 13.37
C ALA A 197 6.43 6.63 12.90
N LYS A 198 7.30 6.04 13.74
CA LYS A 198 8.68 5.72 13.34
C LYS A 198 8.74 4.58 12.32
N THR A 199 7.87 3.58 12.43
CA THR A 199 7.74 2.53 11.42
C THR A 199 7.17 3.12 10.12
N LEU A 200 6.12 3.94 10.23
CA LEU A 200 5.55 4.63 9.07
C LEU A 200 6.58 5.51 8.36
N GLN A 201 7.39 6.28 9.10
CA GLN A 201 8.45 7.10 8.54
C GLN A 201 9.48 6.27 7.76
N ARG A 202 9.92 5.11 8.29
CA ARG A 202 10.86 4.23 7.59
C ARG A 202 10.27 3.70 6.27
N ILE A 203 9.01 3.25 6.31
CA ILE A 203 8.28 2.79 5.13
C ILE A 203 8.18 3.90 4.08
N LEU A 204 7.73 5.10 4.47
CA LEU A 204 7.57 6.21 3.55
C LEU A 204 8.89 6.79 3.03
N ARG A 205 9.98 6.64 3.80
CA ARG A 205 11.35 6.93 3.36
C ARG A 205 11.81 5.96 2.28
N LEU A 206 11.57 4.66 2.46
CA LEU A 206 11.82 3.66 1.42
C LEU A 206 11.00 3.94 0.17
N GLN A 207 9.71 4.27 0.31
CA GLN A 207 8.86 4.68 -0.81
C GLN A 207 9.39 5.92 -1.53
N ARG A 208 9.97 6.90 -0.81
CA ARG A 208 10.64 8.05 -1.44
C ARG A 208 11.87 7.64 -2.24
N PHE A 209 12.70 6.74 -1.71
CA PHE A 209 13.83 6.17 -2.44
C PHE A 209 13.36 5.51 -3.75
N LEU A 210 12.31 4.69 -3.70
CA LEU A 210 11.75 4.02 -4.87
C LEU A 210 11.19 5.00 -5.92
N ARG A 211 10.56 6.10 -5.48
CA ARG A 211 10.14 7.17 -6.41
C ARG A 211 11.33 7.84 -7.10
N GLY A 212 12.40 8.15 -6.34
CA GLY A 212 13.63 8.73 -6.89
C GLY A 212 14.43 7.79 -7.80
N CYS A 213 14.24 6.47 -7.67
CA CYS A 213 14.82 5.50 -8.59
C CYS A 213 14.34 5.66 -10.04
N ARG A 214 13.13 6.18 -10.27
CA ARG A 214 12.55 6.36 -11.62
C ARG A 214 12.97 7.65 -12.32
N SER A 215 13.54 8.63 -11.62
CA SER A 215 13.80 9.97 -12.17
C SER A 215 15.18 10.18 -12.79
N ASP A 216 16.22 9.50 -12.30
CA ASP A 216 17.59 9.60 -12.83
C ASP A 216 18.30 8.26 -12.63
N ALA A 217 18.77 7.60 -13.69
CA ALA A 217 19.46 6.30 -13.62
C ALA A 217 20.96 6.44 -13.26
N THR A 218 21.54 7.61 -13.43
CA THR A 218 23.00 7.84 -13.29
C THR A 218 23.42 8.18 -11.86
N LEU A 219 22.47 8.55 -11.00
CA LEU A 219 22.74 8.95 -9.62
C LEU A 219 23.33 7.81 -8.79
N ALA A 220 24.44 8.09 -8.10
CA ALA A 220 25.08 7.15 -7.20
C ALA A 220 24.18 6.77 -6.02
N MET A 221 24.31 5.54 -5.51
CA MET A 221 23.46 5.01 -4.44
C MET A 221 23.48 5.88 -3.17
N ALA A 222 24.65 6.44 -2.80
CA ALA A 222 24.78 7.33 -1.66
C ALA A 222 23.97 8.64 -1.83
N ALA A 223 23.94 9.21 -3.04
CA ALA A 223 23.15 10.40 -3.32
C ALA A 223 21.65 10.08 -3.31
N ARG A 224 21.22 8.94 -3.89
CA ARG A 224 19.83 8.47 -3.77
C ARG A 224 19.40 8.28 -2.31
N ALA A 225 20.30 7.74 -1.48
CA ALA A 225 20.05 7.58 -0.06
C ALA A 225 19.84 8.94 0.62
N ALA A 226 20.71 9.92 0.36
CA ALA A 226 20.59 11.27 0.89
C ALA A 226 19.29 11.96 0.45
N ASP A 227 18.94 11.92 -0.84
CA ASP A 227 17.71 12.52 -1.38
C ASP A 227 16.45 11.89 -0.79
N ALA A 228 16.50 10.58 -0.51
CA ALA A 228 15.41 9.90 0.16
C ALA A 228 15.31 10.23 1.67
N GLY A 229 16.32 10.87 2.26
CA GLY A 229 16.37 11.24 3.67
C GLY A 229 17.07 10.21 4.58
N TYR A 230 17.94 9.38 4.03
CA TYR A 230 18.85 8.53 4.80
C TYR A 230 20.14 9.29 5.15
N ALA A 231 20.69 8.99 6.32
CA ALA A 231 21.96 9.57 6.77
C ALA A 231 23.16 9.12 5.91
N ASP A 232 23.11 7.88 5.41
CA ASP A 232 24.14 7.27 4.57
C ASP A 232 23.58 6.04 3.83
N GLN A 233 24.38 5.48 2.93
CA GLN A 233 24.03 4.26 2.18
C GLN A 233 23.87 3.02 3.07
N ALA A 234 24.57 2.93 4.20
CA ALA A 234 24.46 1.78 5.11
C ALA A 234 23.10 1.77 5.83
N HIS A 235 22.56 2.94 6.17
CA HIS A 235 21.23 3.12 6.71
C HIS A 235 20.16 2.70 5.70
N LEU A 236 20.25 3.17 4.45
CA LEU A 236 19.39 2.68 3.36
C LEU A 236 19.46 1.15 3.22
N SER A 237 20.68 0.59 3.25
CA SER A 237 20.89 -0.85 3.08
C SER A 237 20.24 -1.68 4.19
N ARG A 238 20.26 -1.20 5.45
CA ARG A 238 19.55 -1.83 6.57
C ARG A 238 18.04 -1.78 6.38
N ASP A 239 17.48 -0.62 6.04
CA ASP A 239 16.04 -0.47 5.83
C ASP A 239 15.55 -1.29 4.63
N ALA A 240 16.28 -1.30 3.50
CA ALA A 240 15.96 -2.13 2.35
C ALA A 240 15.90 -3.63 2.72
N ARG A 241 16.86 -4.12 3.51
CA ARG A 241 16.90 -5.52 3.92
C ARG A 241 15.82 -5.87 4.93
N GLU A 242 15.56 -5.00 5.90
CA GLU A 242 14.54 -5.24 6.93
C GLU A 242 13.11 -5.10 6.40
N LEU A 243 12.85 -4.12 5.53
CA LEU A 243 11.50 -3.81 5.05
C LEU A 243 11.14 -4.55 3.76
N ALA A 244 12.11 -4.83 2.90
CA ALA A 244 11.85 -5.45 1.60
C ALA A 244 12.49 -6.83 1.42
N GLY A 245 13.35 -7.27 2.34
CA GLY A 245 14.09 -8.52 2.19
C GLY A 245 15.19 -8.48 1.11
N MET A 246 15.49 -7.30 0.56
CA MET A 246 16.35 -7.12 -0.61
C MET A 246 17.49 -6.12 -0.35
N THR A 247 18.54 -6.17 -1.16
CA THR A 247 19.56 -5.11 -1.14
C THR A 247 19.00 -3.85 -1.82
N ALA A 248 19.52 -2.67 -1.46
CA ALA A 248 19.12 -1.41 -2.08
C ALA A 248 19.35 -1.41 -3.60
N THR A 249 20.45 -2.01 -4.07
CA THR A 249 20.73 -2.17 -5.50
C THR A 249 19.73 -3.09 -6.20
N ALA A 250 19.37 -4.22 -5.59
CA ALA A 250 18.38 -5.13 -6.17
C ALA A 250 17.00 -4.48 -6.26
N LEU A 251 16.59 -3.75 -5.20
CA LEU A 251 15.34 -2.98 -5.23
C LEU A 251 15.33 -1.95 -6.34
N TRP A 252 16.40 -1.15 -6.46
CA TRP A 252 16.50 -0.16 -7.52
C TRP A 252 16.34 -0.80 -8.90
N LEU A 253 17.15 -1.83 -9.21
CA LEU A 253 17.14 -2.49 -10.52
C LEU A 253 15.81 -3.15 -10.86
N GLN A 254 15.08 -3.69 -9.88
CA GLN A 254 13.77 -4.30 -10.12
C GLN A 254 12.64 -3.26 -10.18
N TRP A 255 12.72 -2.16 -9.42
CA TRP A 255 11.68 -1.14 -9.37
C TRP A 255 11.63 -0.25 -10.63
N THR A 256 12.74 -0.17 -11.35
CA THR A 256 12.87 0.60 -12.61
C THR A 256 12.60 -0.23 -13.86
N ARG A 257 12.31 -1.52 -13.74
CA ARG A 257 11.84 -2.35 -14.85
C ARG A 257 10.37 -2.08 -15.13
#